data_AF-A0AAV5R5F2-F1
#
_entry.id   AF-A0AAV5R5F2-F1
#
_cell.length_a   1.000
_cell.length_b   1.000
_cell.length_c   1.000
_cell.angle_alpha   90.00
_cell.angle_beta   90.00
_cell.angle_gamma   90.00
#
_symmetry.space_group_name_H-M   'P 1'
#
loop_
_entity.id
_entity.type
_entity.pdbx_description
1 polymer ?
#
loop_
_entity_poly.entity_id
_entity_poly.type
_entity_poly.pdbx_seq_one_letter_code
_entity_poly.pdbx_strand_id
1 'polypeptide(L)'
;MITRGVLKNVLRGSVRLNSVQIRSISQVKKNIVFTHNNNDNSNVNKLLLTLQRQYSIKSESENKGKIQVEENETLDNDNDNEEGDEYYVDVSNLETRWNSLTYESQQDIISYLNVKQEFGWNYLNKEEKKAIYFIAYGNWGPRDSSIMSGAEFAFKLMTSMLLFSVLGFSMLNYAIDIEKKEQIEKDSK
;
A
#
# COMPACT_ATOMS: atom_id res chain seq x y z
N MET A 1 -12.20 58.77 -12.84
CA MET A 1 -12.46 58.00 -14.09
C MET A 1 -13.25 56.76 -13.69
N ILE A 2 -14.53 56.73 -14.02
CA ILE A 2 -15.53 55.73 -13.61
C ILE A 2 -15.92 54.92 -14.84
N THR A 3 -15.86 53.60 -14.77
CA THR A 3 -16.66 52.60 -15.54
C THR A 3 -16.37 51.23 -14.91
N ARG A 4 -17.20 50.67 -14.01
CA ARG A 4 -18.37 49.80 -14.27
C ARG A 4 -18.19 48.81 -15.43
N GLY A 5 -18.04 47.54 -15.08
CA GLY A 5 -18.22 46.38 -15.96
C GLY A 5 -18.89 45.25 -15.17
N VAL A 6 -20.20 45.11 -15.35
CA VAL A 6 -21.10 44.08 -14.82
C VAL A 6 -21.25 42.99 -15.87
N LEU A 7 -21.20 41.70 -15.47
CA LEU A 7 -21.90 40.53 -16.06
C LEU A 7 -21.37 39.27 -15.30
N LYS A 8 -22.03 38.74 -14.25
CA LYS A 8 -23.19 37.82 -14.24
C LYS A 8 -23.17 36.75 -15.33
N ASN A 9 -22.94 35.49 -14.91
CA ASN A 9 -23.54 34.22 -15.39
C ASN A 9 -23.04 33.13 -14.39
N VAL A 10 -23.81 32.66 -13.40
CA VAL A 10 -24.97 31.74 -13.48
C VAL A 10 -24.70 30.56 -14.41
N LEU A 11 -24.15 29.46 -13.87
CA LEU A 11 -24.56 28.10 -14.20
C LEU A 11 -24.43 27.23 -12.94
N ARG A 12 -25.56 27.09 -12.24
CA ARG A 12 -25.80 26.02 -11.25
C ARG A 12 -25.89 24.71 -12.04
N GLY A 13 -24.86 23.88 -11.95
CA GLY A 13 -24.93 22.47 -12.36
C GLY A 13 -25.56 21.64 -11.24
N SER A 14 -26.89 21.61 -11.17
CA SER A 14 -27.64 20.66 -10.36
C SER A 14 -27.64 19.30 -11.07
N VAL A 15 -26.68 18.43 -10.72
CA VAL A 15 -26.73 17.04 -11.18
C VAL A 15 -27.77 16.30 -10.35
N ARG A 16 -28.86 15.93 -11.03
CA ARG A 16 -30.01 15.22 -10.48
C ARG A 16 -29.59 13.85 -9.95
N LEU A 17 -30.04 13.55 -8.74
CA LEU A 17 -30.14 12.20 -8.19
C LEU A 17 -31.00 11.35 -9.14
N ASN A 18 -30.37 10.40 -9.82
CA ASN A 18 -31.12 9.29 -10.41
C ASN A 18 -31.16 8.17 -9.39
N SER A 19 -32.34 8.03 -8.77
CA SER A 19 -32.73 6.85 -8.00
C SER A 19 -32.54 5.60 -8.86
N VAL A 20 -31.54 4.79 -8.54
CA VAL A 20 -31.44 3.43 -9.06
C VAL A 20 -32.54 2.62 -8.37
N GLN A 21 -33.58 2.28 -9.13
CA GLN A 21 -34.59 1.33 -8.70
C GLN A 21 -33.90 0.03 -8.26
N ILE A 22 -34.08 -0.33 -6.99
CA ILE A 22 -33.85 -1.68 -6.50
C ILE A 22 -34.85 -2.58 -7.22
N ARG A 23 -34.41 -3.26 -8.29
CA ARG A 23 -35.17 -4.37 -8.85
C ARG A 23 -35.10 -5.51 -7.84
N SER A 24 -36.27 -5.93 -7.36
CA SER A 24 -36.42 -7.02 -6.42
C SER A 24 -35.76 -8.30 -6.93
N ILE A 25 -35.20 -9.08 -6.01
CA ILE A 25 -34.50 -10.36 -6.21
C ILE A 25 -35.47 -11.48 -6.69
N SER A 26 -36.68 -11.15 -7.13
CA SER A 26 -37.74 -12.12 -7.41
C SER A 26 -37.86 -12.56 -8.88
N GLN A 27 -36.96 -12.16 -9.79
CA GLN A 27 -37.14 -12.44 -11.24
C GLN A 27 -36.01 -13.24 -11.92
N VAL A 28 -35.00 -13.74 -11.20
CA VAL A 28 -33.98 -14.63 -11.79
C VAL A 28 -34.36 -16.12 -11.65
N LYS A 29 -35.66 -16.43 -11.60
CA LYS A 29 -36.14 -17.83 -11.50
C LYS A 29 -36.85 -18.38 -12.73
N LYS A 30 -36.85 -17.68 -13.87
CA LYS A 30 -37.37 -18.21 -15.14
C LYS A 30 -36.56 -17.69 -16.31
N ASN A 31 -35.46 -18.36 -16.62
CA ASN A 31 -34.89 -18.46 -17.97
C ASN A 31 -33.76 -19.50 -17.94
N ILE A 32 -34.16 -20.77 -17.81
CA ILE A 32 -33.37 -21.88 -18.33
C ILE A 32 -34.32 -22.57 -19.31
N VAL A 33 -34.27 -22.11 -20.56
CA VAL A 33 -34.92 -22.77 -21.68
C VAL A 33 -34.12 -24.04 -21.94
N PHE A 34 -34.71 -25.18 -21.53
CA PHE A 34 -34.23 -26.51 -21.88
C PHE A 34 -34.46 -26.74 -23.37
N THR A 35 -33.39 -26.78 -24.17
CA THR A 35 -33.39 -27.49 -25.46
C THR A 35 -33.03 -28.94 -25.20
N HIS A 36 -34.01 -29.84 -25.31
CA HIS A 36 -33.78 -31.28 -25.34
C HIS A 36 -33.03 -31.64 -26.64
N ASN A 37 -31.80 -32.14 -26.51
CA ASN A 37 -31.27 -33.11 -27.45
C ASN A 37 -30.76 -34.31 -26.65
N ASN A 38 -31.45 -35.43 -26.81
CA ASN A 38 -31.15 -36.71 -26.16
C ASN A 38 -29.82 -37.25 -26.67
N ASN A 39 -28.76 -37.21 -25.86
CA ASN A 39 -27.89 -38.39 -25.72
C ASN A 39 -26.92 -38.39 -24.52
N ASP A 40 -26.58 -37.27 -23.88
CA ASP A 40 -25.42 -37.27 -22.96
C ASP A 40 -25.77 -36.97 -21.49
N ASN A 41 -26.82 -37.64 -20.98
CA ASN A 41 -27.24 -37.54 -19.57
C ASN A 41 -26.22 -38.15 -18.57
N SER A 42 -25.16 -38.81 -19.03
CA SER A 42 -24.15 -39.37 -18.11
C SER A 42 -23.22 -38.30 -17.54
N ASN A 43 -22.89 -37.26 -18.32
CA ASN A 43 -21.89 -36.27 -17.93
C ASN A 43 -22.46 -35.22 -16.98
N VAL A 44 -23.71 -34.80 -17.17
CA VAL A 44 -24.39 -33.87 -16.25
C VAL A 44 -24.63 -34.51 -14.89
N ASN A 45 -25.05 -35.78 -14.86
CA ASN A 45 -25.22 -36.52 -13.60
C ASN A 45 -23.87 -36.74 -12.89
N LYS A 46 -22.77 -36.98 -13.62
CA LYS A 46 -21.42 -37.02 -13.04
C LYS A 46 -21.01 -35.68 -12.44
N LEU A 47 -21.31 -34.57 -13.09
CA LEU A 47 -20.99 -33.23 -12.57
C LEU A 47 -21.80 -32.91 -11.29
N LEU A 48 -23.10 -33.24 -11.27
CA LEU A 48 -23.93 -33.06 -10.08
C LEU A 48 -23.49 -33.96 -8.92
N LEU A 49 -23.12 -35.22 -9.19
CA LEU A 49 -22.56 -36.13 -8.18
C LEU A 49 -21.20 -35.63 -7.66
N THR A 50 -20.38 -35.02 -8.51
CA THR A 50 -19.06 -34.48 -8.12
C THR A 50 -19.23 -33.25 -7.22
N LEU A 51 -20.14 -32.34 -7.57
CA LEU A 51 -20.45 -31.18 -6.74
C LEU A 51 -21.03 -31.60 -5.39
N GLN A 52 -21.98 -32.54 -5.37
CA GLN A 52 -22.57 -33.01 -4.11
C GLN A 52 -21.55 -33.72 -3.22
N ARG A 53 -20.61 -34.47 -3.81
CA ARG A 53 -19.47 -35.06 -3.10
C ARG A 53 -18.54 -33.98 -2.53
N GLN A 54 -18.26 -32.92 -3.28
CA GLN A 54 -17.39 -31.83 -2.83
C GLN A 54 -17.98 -31.08 -1.63
N TYR A 55 -19.30 -30.84 -1.61
CA TYR A 55 -19.97 -30.25 -0.45
C TYR A 55 -20.00 -31.17 0.77
N SER A 56 -20.18 -32.49 0.59
CA SER A 56 -20.16 -33.46 1.70
C SER A 56 -18.78 -33.60 2.34
N ILE A 57 -17.70 -33.54 1.56
CA ILE A 57 -16.33 -33.65 2.08
C ILE A 57 -15.97 -32.43 2.94
N LYS A 58 -16.47 -31.23 2.60
CA LYS A 58 -16.25 -30.01 3.38
C LYS A 58 -16.93 -30.05 4.76
N SER A 59 -18.11 -30.65 4.85
CA SER A 59 -18.83 -30.81 6.14
C SER A 59 -18.28 -31.93 7.04
N GLU A 60 -17.51 -32.86 6.47
CA GLU A 60 -16.96 -33.98 7.25
C GLU A 60 -15.55 -33.70 7.80
N SER A 61 -14.81 -32.75 7.21
CA SER A 61 -13.55 -32.22 7.78
C SER A 61 -13.76 -31.30 8.98
N GLU A 62 -14.96 -30.73 9.16
CA GLU A 62 -15.27 -29.87 10.31
C GLU A 62 -15.64 -30.68 11.57
N ASN A 63 -15.95 -31.98 11.46
CA ASN A 63 -16.52 -32.77 12.57
C ASN A 63 -15.56 -33.84 13.15
N LYS A 64 -14.38 -34.04 12.56
CA LYS A 64 -13.37 -35.01 13.05
C LYS A 64 -12.26 -34.40 13.91
N GLY A 65 -12.37 -33.11 14.26
CA GLY A 65 -11.41 -32.41 15.12
C GLY A 65 -11.70 -32.48 16.63
N LYS A 66 -12.80 -33.12 17.06
CA LYS A 66 -13.14 -33.32 18.48
C LYS A 66 -13.01 -34.80 18.85
N ILE A 67 -11.91 -35.20 19.49
CA ILE A 67 -11.80 -36.22 20.55
C ILE A 67 -10.31 -36.36 20.95
N GLN A 68 -10.04 -36.04 22.22
CA GLN A 68 -8.90 -36.41 23.11
C GLN A 68 -7.49 -35.83 22.84
N VAL A 69 -7.12 -34.83 23.66
CA VAL A 69 -5.77 -34.73 24.27
C VAL A 69 -5.97 -34.38 25.74
N GLU A 70 -5.56 -35.29 26.62
CA GLU A 70 -5.44 -35.08 28.07
C GLU A 70 -3.94 -34.87 28.37
N GLU A 71 -3.67 -33.96 29.31
CA GLU A 71 -2.42 -33.79 30.08
C GLU A 71 -1.16 -33.20 29.39
N ASN A 72 -0.89 -31.91 29.61
CA ASN A 72 0.12 -31.43 30.58
C ASN A 72 0.57 -29.97 30.32
N GLU A 73 0.28 -29.12 31.30
CA GLU A 73 0.89 -27.83 31.71
C GLU A 73 1.70 -26.97 30.72
N THR A 74 1.23 -25.75 30.48
CA THR A 74 1.95 -24.49 30.81
C THR A 74 0.96 -23.33 30.78
N LEU A 75 0.96 -22.54 31.85
CA LEU A 75 0.05 -21.42 32.09
C LEU A 75 0.53 -20.18 31.33
N ASP A 76 -0.24 -19.71 30.34
CA ASP A 76 -0.20 -18.32 29.90
C ASP A 76 -1.63 -17.78 29.89
N ASN A 77 -1.80 -16.56 30.43
CA ASN A 77 -3.08 -15.90 30.67
C ASN A 77 -3.82 -15.60 29.36
N ASP A 78 -4.68 -16.51 28.93
CA ASP A 78 -5.67 -16.25 27.89
C ASP A 78 -7.00 -15.81 28.54
N ASN A 79 -7.28 -14.52 28.41
CA ASN A 79 -8.57 -13.95 28.76
C ASN A 79 -9.52 -14.26 27.61
N ASP A 80 -10.07 -15.47 27.62
CA ASP A 80 -10.99 -16.03 26.63
C ASP A 80 -12.26 -15.19 26.51
N ASN A 81 -12.29 -14.33 25.50
CA ASN A 81 -13.54 -13.89 24.88
C ASN A 81 -13.60 -14.59 23.51
N GLU A 82 -14.30 -15.72 23.46
CA GLU A 82 -14.69 -16.40 22.22
C GLU A 82 -15.69 -15.53 21.43
N GLU A 83 -15.20 -14.51 20.74
CA GLU A 83 -15.91 -13.82 19.65
C GLU A 83 -15.17 -14.13 18.36
N GLY A 84 -15.82 -14.87 17.45
CA GLY A 84 -15.19 -15.51 16.29
C GLY A 84 -14.17 -14.63 15.60
N ASP A 85 -12.94 -15.13 15.53
CA ASP A 85 -11.69 -14.45 15.17
C ASP A 85 -11.84 -13.62 13.88
N GLU A 86 -12.36 -12.40 14.03
CA GLU A 86 -12.35 -11.41 12.97
C GLU A 86 -10.88 -11.03 12.81
N TYR A 87 -10.27 -11.50 11.72
CA TYR A 87 -8.88 -11.25 11.40
C TYR A 87 -8.60 -9.75 11.38
N TYR A 88 -8.11 -9.23 12.51
CA TYR A 88 -7.87 -7.81 12.73
C TYR A 88 -6.40 -7.50 12.48
N VAL A 89 -6.16 -6.71 11.43
CA VAL A 89 -4.82 -6.24 11.10
C VAL A 89 -4.60 -4.87 11.75
N ASP A 90 -3.56 -4.76 12.58
CA ASP A 90 -3.20 -3.48 13.19
C ASP A 90 -2.60 -2.51 12.16
N VAL A 91 -3.41 -1.53 11.76
CA VAL A 91 -3.07 -0.46 10.82
C VAL A 91 -2.60 0.83 11.51
N SER A 92 -2.50 0.83 12.84
CA SER A 92 -2.17 2.02 13.62
C SER A 92 -0.73 2.48 13.35
N ASN A 93 -0.52 3.77 13.12
CA ASN A 93 0.80 4.37 12.91
C ASN A 93 1.67 3.64 11.86
N LEU A 94 1.07 3.22 10.75
CA LEU A 94 1.75 2.46 9.71
C LEU A 94 3.01 3.17 9.16
N GLU A 95 2.99 4.51 9.09
CA GLU A 95 4.04 5.35 8.50
C GLU A 95 5.42 5.13 9.13
N THR A 96 5.49 4.91 10.44
CA THR A 96 6.76 4.74 11.16
C THR A 96 7.23 3.30 11.18
N ARG A 97 6.30 2.34 11.18
CA ARG A 97 6.60 0.91 11.29
C ARG A 97 6.80 0.22 9.94
N TRP A 98 6.37 0.83 8.85
CA TRP A 98 6.39 0.21 7.52
C TRP A 98 7.75 -0.35 7.14
N ASN A 99 8.81 0.43 7.37
CA ASN A 99 10.18 0.03 7.04
C ASN A 99 10.76 -1.04 7.97
N SER A 100 10.18 -1.26 9.16
CA SER A 100 10.58 -2.31 10.11
C SER A 100 9.79 -3.60 9.97
N LEU A 101 8.67 -3.60 9.23
CA LEU A 101 7.85 -4.79 9.03
C LEU A 101 8.51 -5.77 8.06
N THR A 102 8.25 -7.06 8.26
CA THR A 102 8.63 -8.09 7.30
C THR A 102 7.80 -7.96 6.02
N TYR A 103 8.35 -8.46 4.91
CA TYR A 103 7.66 -8.41 3.62
C TYR A 103 6.31 -9.15 3.63
N GLU A 104 6.21 -10.27 4.37
CA GLU A 104 4.97 -11.02 4.53
C GLU A 104 3.89 -10.18 5.23
N SER A 105 4.22 -9.57 6.37
CA SER A 105 3.27 -8.69 7.08
C SER A 105 2.87 -7.45 6.27
N GLN A 106 3.80 -6.87 5.49
CA GLN A 106 3.47 -5.79 4.57
C GLN A 106 2.43 -6.24 3.53
N GLN A 107 2.59 -7.45 2.98
CA GLN A 107 1.68 -8.01 1.99
C GLN A 107 0.31 -8.34 2.59
N ASP A 108 0.25 -8.84 3.82
CA ASP A 108 -0.99 -9.11 4.54
C ASP A 108 -1.78 -7.82 4.78
N ILE A 109 -1.10 -6.75 5.23
CA ILE A 109 -1.70 -5.42 5.41
C ILE A 109 -2.24 -4.88 4.09
N ILE A 110 -1.49 -5.01 2.99
CA ILE A 110 -1.94 -4.58 1.66
C ILE A 110 -3.18 -5.37 1.24
N SER A 111 -3.18 -6.69 1.41
CA SER A 111 -4.30 -7.56 1.07
C SER A 111 -5.56 -7.18 1.85
N TYR A 112 -5.43 -7.02 3.17
CA TYR A 112 -6.49 -6.57 4.06
C TYR A 112 -7.08 -5.22 3.63
N LEU A 113 -6.22 -4.23 3.37
CA LEU A 113 -6.66 -2.89 2.97
C LEU A 113 -7.29 -2.87 1.57
N ASN A 114 -6.85 -3.72 0.65
CA ASN A 114 -7.47 -3.87 -0.67
C ASN A 114 -8.90 -4.41 -0.55
N VAL A 115 -9.09 -5.48 0.22
CA VAL A 115 -10.41 -6.06 0.47
C VAL A 115 -11.33 -5.01 1.10
N LYS A 116 -10.86 -4.23 2.08
CA LYS A 116 -11.65 -3.14 2.67
C LYS A 116 -12.00 -2.04 1.68
N GLN A 117 -11.11 -1.68 0.76
CA GLN A 117 -11.39 -0.66 -0.25
C GLN A 117 -12.53 -1.04 -1.21
N GLU A 118 -12.75 -2.34 -1.46
CA GLU A 118 -13.83 -2.83 -2.33
C GLU A 118 -15.22 -2.57 -1.75
N PHE A 119 -15.38 -2.63 -0.41
CA PHE A 119 -16.66 -2.38 0.26
C PHE A 119 -17.09 -0.91 0.25
N GLY A 120 -16.16 0.01 -0.02
CA GLY A 120 -16.42 1.43 -0.18
C GLY A 120 -15.91 2.31 0.97
N TRP A 121 -15.52 3.54 0.61
CA TRP A 121 -14.71 4.43 1.44
C TRP A 121 -15.43 5.01 2.68
N ASN A 122 -16.75 4.80 2.78
CA ASN A 122 -17.53 5.28 3.92
C ASN A 122 -17.38 4.38 5.15
N TYR A 123 -17.05 3.10 4.96
CA TYR A 123 -16.93 2.11 6.04
C TYR A 123 -15.51 2.00 6.60
N LEU A 124 -14.55 2.72 6.01
CA LEU A 124 -13.16 2.71 6.47
C LEU A 124 -12.97 3.66 7.65
N ASN A 125 -12.23 3.18 8.65
CA ASN A 125 -11.76 3.99 9.77
C ASN A 125 -10.79 5.09 9.29
N LYS A 126 -10.67 6.16 10.06
CA LYS A 126 -9.76 7.28 9.75
C LYS A 126 -8.30 6.81 9.67
N GLU A 127 -7.92 5.87 10.53
CA GLU A 127 -6.58 5.28 10.56
C GLU A 127 -6.31 4.43 9.32
N GLU A 128 -7.28 3.62 8.89
CA GLU A 128 -7.19 2.83 7.66
C GLU A 128 -7.06 3.72 6.43
N LYS A 129 -7.82 4.82 6.36
CA LYS A 129 -7.69 5.80 5.28
C LYS A 129 -6.29 6.40 5.22
N LYS A 130 -5.72 6.72 6.39
CA LYS A 130 -4.36 7.22 6.50
C LYS A 130 -3.34 6.17 6.06
N ALA A 131 -3.51 4.92 6.49
CA ALA A 131 -2.66 3.80 6.10
C ALA A 131 -2.70 3.56 4.58
N ILE A 132 -3.89 3.57 3.97
CA ILE A 132 -4.07 3.42 2.51
C ILE A 132 -3.38 4.56 1.77
N TYR A 133 -3.56 5.79 2.23
CA TYR A 133 -2.87 6.94 1.65
C TYR A 133 -1.35 6.78 1.70
N PHE A 134 -0.83 6.32 2.84
CA PHE A 134 0.61 6.06 3.01
C PHE A 134 1.10 4.90 2.12
N ILE A 135 0.34 3.82 1.97
CA ILE A 135 0.72 2.73 1.05
C ILE A 135 0.72 3.24 -0.41
N ALA A 136 -0.28 4.02 -0.81
CA ALA A 136 -0.36 4.52 -2.18
C ALA A 136 0.71 5.57 -2.51
N TYR A 137 0.98 6.51 -1.60
CA TYR A 137 1.77 7.73 -1.86
C TYR A 137 2.89 7.99 -0.86
N GLY A 138 3.09 7.13 0.14
CA GLY A 138 4.12 7.29 1.14
C GLY A 138 5.52 7.11 0.60
N ASN A 139 6.48 7.59 1.39
CA ASN A 139 7.91 7.55 1.10
C ASN A 139 8.47 6.16 1.40
N TRP A 140 8.09 5.18 0.57
CA TRP A 140 8.62 3.82 0.64
C TRP A 140 8.94 3.29 -0.75
N GLY A 141 9.84 2.31 -0.81
CA GLY A 141 10.29 1.74 -2.07
C GLY A 141 11.03 2.77 -2.95
N PRO A 142 10.77 2.82 -4.27
CA PRO A 142 11.43 3.76 -5.18
C PRO A 142 11.14 5.24 -4.90
N ARG A 143 10.13 5.55 -4.09
CA ARG A 143 9.72 6.91 -3.74
C ARG A 143 10.41 7.44 -2.49
N ASP A 144 11.22 6.61 -1.82
CA ASP A 144 12.01 7.08 -0.71
C ASP A 144 13.20 7.91 -1.23
N SER A 145 13.17 9.23 -0.98
CA SER A 145 14.25 10.15 -1.35
C SER A 145 15.44 10.09 -0.39
N SER A 146 15.33 9.36 0.72
CA SER A 146 16.38 9.27 1.75
C SER A 146 17.52 8.31 1.37
N ILE A 147 17.25 7.38 0.46
CA ILE A 147 18.26 6.51 -0.14
C ILE A 147 19.04 7.30 -1.20
N MET A 148 20.02 8.09 -0.76
CA MET A 148 21.07 8.57 -1.65
C MET A 148 21.73 7.35 -2.29
N SER A 149 21.62 7.24 -3.60
CA SER A 149 22.25 6.13 -4.33
C SER A 149 23.74 6.11 -4.02
N GLY A 150 24.34 4.92 -3.86
CA GLY A 150 25.78 4.79 -3.65
C GLY A 150 26.59 5.51 -4.74
N ALA A 151 26.05 5.58 -5.96
CA ALA A 151 26.64 6.33 -7.06
C ALA A 151 26.59 7.85 -6.83
N GLU A 152 25.48 8.39 -6.32
CA GLU A 152 25.35 9.81 -5.99
C GLU A 152 26.28 10.21 -4.85
N PHE A 153 26.42 9.34 -3.84
CA PHE A 153 27.38 9.55 -2.76
C PHE A 153 28.81 9.57 -3.28
N ALA A 154 29.19 8.58 -4.08
CA ALA A 154 30.52 8.51 -4.68
C ALA A 154 30.82 9.72 -5.57
N PHE A 155 29.84 10.16 -6.37
CA PHE A 155 29.97 11.35 -7.20
C PHE A 155 30.16 12.63 -6.35
N LYS A 156 29.37 12.81 -5.30
CA LYS A 156 29.50 13.94 -4.36
C LYS A 156 30.87 13.92 -3.66
N LEU A 157 31.36 12.76 -3.25
CA LEU A 157 32.69 12.64 -2.66
C LEU A 157 33.80 12.96 -3.65
N MET A 158 33.73 12.45 -4.88
CA MET A 158 34.74 12.67 -5.90
C MET A 158 34.84 14.15 -6.30
N THR A 159 33.68 14.79 -6.49
CA THR A 159 33.62 16.22 -6.82
C THR A 159 34.08 17.11 -5.66
N SER A 160 33.71 16.76 -4.43
CA SER A 160 34.20 17.44 -3.23
C SER A 160 35.72 17.33 -3.08
N MET A 161 36.28 16.12 -3.22
CA MET A 161 37.73 15.88 -3.16
C MET A 161 38.49 16.68 -4.22
N LEU A 162 37.98 16.73 -5.45
CA LEU A 162 38.59 17.52 -6.51
C LEU A 162 38.60 19.02 -6.17
N LEU A 163 37.49 19.54 -5.65
CA LEU A 163 37.37 20.95 -5.29
C LEU A 163 38.31 21.32 -4.13
N PHE A 164 38.40 20.47 -3.10
CA PHE A 164 39.32 20.68 -1.99
C PHE A 164 40.80 20.58 -2.42
N SER A 165 41.14 19.67 -3.35
CA SER A 165 42.50 19.56 -3.88
C SER A 165 42.94 20.83 -4.60
N VAL A 166 42.12 21.33 -5.52
CA VAL A 166 42.39 22.57 -6.26
C VAL A 166 42.46 23.78 -5.32
N LEU A 167 41.52 23.86 -4.38
CA LEU A 167 41.49 24.95 -3.39
C LEU A 167 42.74 24.94 -2.51
N GLY A 168 43.14 23.77 -2.01
CA GLY A 168 44.36 23.62 -1.19
C GLY A 168 45.61 24.02 -1.97
N PHE A 169 45.75 23.57 -3.22
CA PHE A 169 46.87 23.96 -4.07
C PHE A 169 46.89 25.46 -4.37
N SER A 170 45.72 26.08 -4.58
CA SER A 170 45.61 27.52 -4.79
C SER A 170 46.04 28.32 -3.55
N MET A 171 45.66 27.89 -2.34
CA MET A 171 46.05 28.58 -1.11
C MET A 171 47.56 28.49 -0.86
N LEU A 172 48.18 27.33 -1.09
CA LEU A 172 49.63 27.16 -0.93
C LEU A 172 50.41 28.06 -1.90
N ASN A 173 50.01 28.10 -3.17
CA ASN A 173 50.66 28.98 -4.14
C ASN A 173 50.46 30.47 -3.82
N TYR A 174 49.25 30.85 -3.39
CA TYR A 174 48.96 32.22 -3.01
C TYR A 174 49.84 32.71 -1.84
N ALA A 175 50.08 31.86 -0.84
CA ALA A 175 50.97 32.19 0.27
C ALA A 175 52.41 32.45 -0.19
N ILE A 176 52.95 31.58 -1.06
CA ILE A 176 54.30 31.73 -1.63
C ILE A 176 54.41 33.01 -2.47
N ASP A 177 53.35 33.34 -3.23
CA ASP A 177 53.34 34.53 -4.07
C ASP A 177 53.32 35.84 -3.27
N ILE A 178 52.76 35.84 -2.05
CA ILE A 178 52.84 36.99 -1.15
C ILE A 178 54.29 37.23 -0.74
N GLU A 179 54.99 36.21 -0.28
CA GLU A 179 56.39 36.33 0.20
C GLU A 179 57.33 36.82 -0.91
N LYS A 180 57.18 36.28 -2.13
CA LYS A 180 58.00 36.71 -3.29
C LYS A 180 57.77 38.16 -3.66
N LYS A 181 56.53 38.66 -3.56
CA LYS A 181 56.24 40.08 -3.82
C LYS A 181 56.94 41.00 -2.84
N GLU A 182 56.97 40.63 -1.56
CA GLU A 182 57.69 41.40 -0.53
C GLU A 182 59.21 41.42 -0.79
N GLN A 183 59.79 40.31 -1.24
CA GLN A 183 61.20 40.24 -1.61
C GLN A 183 61.51 41.15 -2.80
N ILE A 184 60.69 41.10 -3.86
CA ILE A 184 60.85 41.95 -5.05
C ILE A 184 60.74 43.44 -4.69
N GLU A 185 59.83 43.83 -3.79
CA GLU A 185 59.71 45.23 -3.36
C GLU A 185 60.94 45.70 -2.57
N LYS A 186 61.51 44.84 -1.73
CA LYS A 186 62.75 45.15 -0.98
C LYS A 186 63.95 45.30 -1.91
N ASP A 187 64.10 44.40 -2.88
CA ASP A 187 65.22 44.44 -3.83
C ASP A 187 65.14 45.62 -4.82
N SER A 188 63.93 46.17 -5.01
CA SER A 188 63.68 47.34 -5.86
C SER A 188 63.91 48.70 -5.18
N LYS A 189 64.14 48.74 -3.86
CA LYS A 189 64.38 49.98 -3.08
C LYS A 189 65.85 50.17 -2.77
#